data_AF-A0A356TMD7-F1
#
_entry.id   AF-A0A356TMD7-F1
#
_cell.length_a   1.000
_cell.length_b   1.000
_cell.length_c   1.000
_cell.angle_alpha   90.00
_cell.angle_beta   90.00
_cell.angle_gamma   90.00
#
_symmetry.space_group_name_H-M   'P 1'
#
loop_
_entity.id
_entity.type
_entity.pdbx_description
1 polymer ?
#
loop_
_entity_poly.entity_id
_entity_poly.type
_entity_poly.pdbx_seq_one_letter_code
_entity_poly.pdbx_strand_id
1 'polypeptide(L)'
;MRLLLPLMVLLAPAWAHAQACVGDTADCVTRANGLVDEARIDEAVPLYRGACNRRDAEACRQLGALYALGRGVPQELPRAGTLFGLACDGGNLHGCLHLGLMHLSGRGVVQDAPRGASLIERACEGDVPGACDHLARCYHEGLGVEADPARAALLRNRACQSGDTTACVGQARALETTRPEESQRLYRRACERREPAACLRLGEMSREGLGSARDPSAASVWFARACAGGLMEGCNALGMFYEDGRGVSRDVARAAQLYGQACDAGHLRGCSNLGRMHERGDGVERDVARARALYERACEGDALVGCTNLGLLYEEGTGVPQDMERAAGLYRRACDGDAPLGCTYLGGMLDDGRGMARDRGAAARLHRRACDAGVSVGCTALGLMHERGRGVSQDLPLASRLYAQACDRDDPYACVRLGQLYADGRGVTRDPTGASRLFLHACDAGEALGCTHLGLLYQSGEGVPHDDSEATALFRRACDAGDLRGCNSLGYMLERGRGVVQNLDRAVELYTRACEEGLLRGCNNLGYLHLRGDGVAQDAARAVALFQRACDGRNALGCNNLGTMHLQGTGVAADPARAASLFEQACDTGEARGCYNLALLHGSGRGVSRDASRASALFVRACQAGYEPACGR
;
A
#
# COMPACT_ATOMS: atom_id res chain seq x y z
N MET A 1 -71.18 -56.56 32.17
CA MET A 1 -71.09 -57.52 31.04
C MET A 1 -70.61 -56.75 29.82
N ARG A 2 -69.51 -57.21 29.22
CA ARG A 2 -68.71 -56.53 28.18
C ARG A 2 -69.52 -56.21 26.93
N LEU A 3 -69.29 -55.02 26.34
CA LEU A 3 -69.25 -54.78 24.89
C LEU A 3 -68.69 -53.37 24.64
N LEU A 4 -67.38 -53.31 24.36
CA LEU A 4 -66.69 -52.17 23.77
C LEU A 4 -66.78 -52.33 22.24
N LEU A 5 -67.44 -51.38 21.56
CA LEU A 5 -67.29 -51.19 20.11
C LEU A 5 -66.11 -50.24 19.86
N PRO A 6 -65.24 -50.49 18.87
CA PRO A 6 -64.10 -49.62 18.57
C PRO A 6 -64.48 -48.51 17.58
N LEU A 7 -63.97 -47.30 17.85
CA LEU A 7 -63.80 -46.24 16.87
C LEU A 7 -62.91 -46.75 15.72
N MET A 8 -63.45 -46.81 14.50
CA MET A 8 -62.64 -46.91 13.29
C MET A 8 -62.05 -45.53 12.97
N VAL A 9 -60.75 -45.42 13.23
CA VAL A 9 -59.88 -44.36 12.73
C VAL A 9 -59.68 -44.56 11.23
N LEU A 10 -60.16 -43.62 10.42
CA LEU A 10 -59.77 -43.45 9.02
C LEU A 10 -58.34 -42.87 8.99
N LEU A 11 -57.34 -43.74 9.08
CA LEU A 11 -55.98 -43.47 8.61
C LEU A 11 -55.90 -44.00 7.18
N ALA A 12 -56.10 -43.12 6.20
CA ALA A 12 -55.68 -43.40 4.83
C ALA A 12 -54.14 -43.34 4.77
N PRO A 13 -53.43 -44.39 4.31
CA PRO A 13 -52.02 -44.24 3.98
C PRO A 13 -51.93 -43.55 2.61
N ALA A 14 -51.40 -42.32 2.60
CA ALA A 14 -51.02 -41.56 1.41
C ALA A 14 -49.74 -42.12 0.74
N TRP A 15 -49.67 -43.44 0.54
CA TRP A 15 -48.54 -44.13 -0.12
C TRP A 15 -49.04 -45.14 -1.14
N ALA A 16 -49.96 -44.70 -1.99
CA ALA A 16 -50.22 -45.32 -3.27
C ALA A 16 -50.29 -44.15 -4.26
N HIS A 17 -49.61 -44.28 -5.42
CA HIS A 17 -49.54 -43.35 -6.57
C HIS A 17 -48.15 -42.82 -6.97
N ALA A 18 -47.03 -43.38 -6.47
CA ALA A 18 -45.79 -43.35 -7.26
C ALA A 18 -45.91 -44.42 -8.36
N GLN A 19 -46.59 -44.08 -9.47
CA GLN A 19 -46.66 -44.95 -10.63
C GLN A 19 -45.23 -45.33 -11.05
N ALA A 20 -44.94 -46.64 -11.04
CA ALA A 20 -43.76 -47.18 -11.72
C ALA A 20 -43.75 -46.67 -13.17
N CYS A 21 -42.58 -46.61 -13.81
CA CYS A 21 -42.47 -46.21 -15.21
C CYS A 21 -43.30 -47.15 -16.11
N VAL A 22 -44.57 -46.80 -16.39
CA VAL A 22 -45.50 -47.52 -17.25
C VAL A 22 -45.66 -46.70 -18.53
N GLY A 23 -44.77 -46.90 -19.50
CA GLY A 23 -44.70 -46.11 -20.73
C GLY A 23 -43.32 -46.16 -21.37
N ASP A 24 -42.99 -45.22 -22.25
CA ASP A 24 -41.66 -45.02 -22.83
C ASP A 24 -40.63 -44.64 -21.73
N THR A 25 -39.37 -45.10 -21.82
CA THR A 25 -38.34 -44.75 -20.83
C THR A 25 -38.00 -43.26 -20.91
N ALA A 26 -38.01 -42.69 -22.11
CA ALA A 26 -37.71 -41.28 -22.34
C ALA A 26 -38.71 -40.34 -21.62
N ASP A 27 -40.00 -40.69 -21.65
CA ASP A 27 -41.05 -39.93 -20.95
C ASP A 27 -40.86 -40.00 -19.43
N CYS A 28 -40.49 -41.17 -18.91
CA CYS A 28 -40.20 -41.35 -17.49
C CYS A 28 -39.00 -40.52 -17.04
N VAL A 29 -37.92 -40.47 -17.84
CA VAL A 29 -36.74 -39.65 -17.55
C VAL A 29 -37.09 -38.17 -17.60
N THR A 30 -37.85 -37.73 -18.59
CA THR A 30 -38.25 -36.33 -18.74
C THR A 30 -39.10 -35.87 -17.55
N ARG A 31 -40.08 -36.67 -17.15
CA ARG A 31 -40.89 -36.41 -15.95
C ARG A 31 -40.06 -36.42 -14.67
N ALA A 32 -39.12 -37.35 -14.55
CA ALA A 32 -38.23 -37.43 -13.39
C ALA A 32 -37.32 -36.19 -13.29
N ASN A 33 -36.77 -35.70 -14.41
CA ASN A 33 -35.98 -34.48 -14.46
C ASN A 33 -36.79 -33.26 -13.98
N GLY A 34 -38.03 -33.10 -14.46
CA GLY A 34 -38.91 -32.01 -14.01
C GLY A 34 -39.19 -32.05 -12.50
N LEU A 35 -39.38 -33.25 -11.94
CA LEU A 35 -39.53 -33.42 -10.49
C LEU A 35 -38.25 -33.06 -9.72
N VAL A 36 -37.06 -33.32 -10.28
CA VAL A 36 -35.79 -32.89 -9.69
C VAL A 36 -35.66 -31.37 -9.69
N ASP A 37 -36.06 -30.70 -10.77
CA ASP A 37 -36.05 -29.24 -10.88
C ASP A 37 -37.01 -28.58 -9.87
N GLU A 38 -38.14 -29.25 -9.57
CA GLU A 38 -39.09 -28.87 -8.50
C GLU A 38 -38.63 -29.28 -7.09
N ALA A 39 -37.41 -29.84 -6.94
CA ALA A 39 -36.88 -30.38 -5.69
C ALA A 39 -37.67 -31.55 -5.07
N ARG A 40 -38.51 -32.23 -5.85
CA ARG A 40 -39.33 -33.39 -5.46
C ARG A 40 -38.61 -34.71 -5.76
N ILE A 41 -37.42 -34.87 -5.18
CA ILE A 41 -36.50 -35.99 -5.49
C ILE A 41 -37.11 -37.36 -5.17
N ASP A 42 -37.88 -37.48 -4.08
CA ASP A 42 -38.48 -38.75 -3.65
C ASP A 42 -39.48 -39.31 -4.68
N GLU A 43 -40.12 -38.43 -5.46
CA GLU A 43 -41.03 -38.81 -6.54
C GLU A 43 -40.29 -39.12 -7.85
N ALA A 44 -39.12 -38.53 -8.07
CA ALA A 44 -38.27 -38.78 -9.23
C ALA A 44 -37.56 -40.14 -9.16
N VAL A 45 -37.14 -40.57 -7.96
CA VAL A 45 -36.37 -41.80 -7.74
C VAL A 45 -37.06 -43.07 -8.29
N PRO A 46 -38.35 -43.33 -8.03
CA PRO A 46 -39.06 -44.48 -8.59
C PRO A 46 -39.11 -44.48 -10.12
N LEU A 47 -39.21 -43.31 -10.74
CA LEU A 47 -39.25 -43.15 -12.20
C LEU A 47 -37.88 -43.46 -12.82
N TYR A 48 -36.80 -42.87 -12.30
CA TYR A 48 -35.44 -43.22 -12.74
C TYR A 48 -35.12 -44.70 -12.51
N ARG A 49 -35.56 -45.28 -11.39
CA ARG A 49 -35.37 -46.70 -11.08
C ARG A 49 -36.10 -47.59 -12.09
N GLY A 50 -37.35 -47.26 -12.41
CA GLY A 50 -38.13 -47.98 -13.41
C GLY A 50 -37.50 -47.93 -14.79
N ALA A 51 -37.08 -46.75 -15.24
CA ALA A 51 -36.43 -46.58 -16.54
C ALA A 51 -35.04 -47.25 -16.61
N CYS A 52 -34.22 -47.11 -15.57
CA CYS A 52 -32.89 -47.75 -15.50
C CYS A 52 -32.98 -49.29 -15.50
N ASN A 53 -33.97 -49.87 -14.82
CA ASN A 53 -34.22 -51.32 -14.85
C ASN A 53 -34.50 -51.84 -16.27
N ARG A 54 -34.99 -50.98 -17.17
CA ARG A 54 -35.20 -51.26 -18.60
C ARG A 54 -34.03 -50.83 -19.48
N ARG A 55 -32.83 -50.65 -18.88
CA ARG A 55 -31.57 -50.28 -19.55
C ARG A 55 -31.54 -48.88 -20.17
N ASP A 56 -32.37 -47.96 -19.68
CA ASP A 56 -32.23 -46.56 -20.07
C ASP A 56 -30.96 -45.95 -19.43
N ALA A 57 -30.00 -45.57 -20.28
CA ALA A 57 -28.67 -45.17 -19.86
C ALA A 57 -28.68 -43.83 -19.09
N GLU A 58 -29.53 -42.89 -19.47
CA GLU A 58 -29.65 -41.59 -18.80
C GLU A 58 -30.35 -41.75 -17.44
N ALA A 59 -31.38 -42.58 -17.35
CA ALA A 59 -32.01 -42.92 -16.08
C ALA A 59 -31.02 -43.57 -15.10
N CYS A 60 -30.18 -44.49 -15.59
CA CYS A 60 -29.15 -45.12 -14.76
C CYS A 60 -28.10 -44.11 -14.29
N ARG A 61 -27.68 -43.18 -15.15
CA ARG A 61 -26.74 -42.11 -14.78
C ARG A 61 -27.33 -41.22 -13.68
N GLN A 62 -28.55 -40.73 -13.86
CA GLN A 62 -29.22 -39.85 -12.90
C GLN A 62 -29.42 -40.55 -11.55
N LEU A 63 -29.90 -41.80 -11.58
CA LEU A 63 -30.06 -42.59 -10.36
C LEU A 63 -28.72 -42.86 -9.65
N GLY A 64 -27.66 -43.14 -10.42
CA GLY A 64 -26.31 -43.29 -9.89
C GLY A 64 -25.82 -42.05 -9.16
N ALA A 65 -26.06 -40.85 -9.72
CA ALA A 65 -25.73 -39.58 -9.09
C ALA A 65 -26.50 -39.36 -7.77
N LEU A 66 -27.78 -39.72 -7.72
CA LEU A 66 -28.58 -39.63 -6.49
C LEU A 66 -28.03 -40.54 -5.37
N TYR A 67 -27.63 -41.77 -5.68
CA TYR A 67 -26.97 -42.67 -4.71
C TYR A 67 -25.57 -42.20 -4.32
N ALA A 68 -24.82 -41.58 -5.23
CA ALA A 68 -23.49 -41.04 -4.93
C ALA A 68 -23.57 -39.85 -3.95
N LEU A 69 -24.60 -39.01 -4.10
CA LEU A 69 -24.82 -37.82 -3.28
C LEU A 69 -25.70 -38.07 -2.05
N GLY A 70 -26.39 -39.21 -1.96
CA GLY A 70 -27.37 -39.48 -0.90
C GLY A 70 -28.61 -38.58 -0.96
N ARG A 71 -29.05 -38.17 -2.16
CA ARG A 71 -30.21 -37.28 -2.35
C ARG A 71 -31.46 -38.06 -2.69
N GLY A 72 -32.47 -38.06 -1.82
CA GLY A 72 -33.71 -38.83 -1.96
C GLY A 72 -33.54 -40.35 -1.86
N VAL A 73 -32.31 -40.81 -1.59
CA VAL A 73 -31.94 -42.21 -1.31
C VAL A 73 -30.75 -42.21 -0.33
N PRO A 74 -30.55 -43.27 0.47
CA PRO A 74 -29.33 -43.44 1.25
C PRO A 74 -28.08 -43.41 0.35
N GLN A 75 -26.98 -42.82 0.84
CA GLN A 75 -25.73 -42.80 0.08
C GLN A 75 -25.14 -44.21 -0.02
N GLU A 76 -24.98 -44.72 -1.24
CA GLU A 76 -24.48 -46.07 -1.52
C GLU A 76 -23.49 -46.05 -2.69
N LEU A 77 -22.21 -45.75 -2.42
CA LEU A 77 -21.18 -45.62 -3.46
C LEU A 77 -21.01 -46.89 -4.33
N PRO A 78 -21.04 -48.13 -3.81
CA PRO A 78 -20.96 -49.32 -4.66
C PRO A 78 -22.13 -49.48 -5.63
N ARG A 79 -23.32 -49.08 -5.18
CA ARG A 79 -24.50 -49.08 -6.01
C ARG A 79 -24.44 -47.99 -7.07
N ALA A 80 -23.95 -46.80 -6.72
CA ALA A 80 -23.70 -45.73 -7.67
C ALA A 80 -22.70 -46.17 -8.76
N GLY A 81 -21.60 -46.82 -8.39
CA GLY A 81 -20.63 -47.37 -9.33
C GLY A 81 -21.24 -48.37 -10.30
N THR A 82 -22.11 -49.27 -9.80
CA THR A 82 -22.85 -50.23 -10.63
C THR A 82 -23.77 -49.52 -11.62
N LEU A 83 -24.52 -48.51 -11.16
CA LEU A 83 -25.43 -47.72 -11.99
C LEU A 83 -24.71 -46.90 -13.05
N PHE A 84 -23.56 -46.31 -12.73
CA PHE A 84 -22.71 -45.62 -13.71
C PHE A 84 -22.11 -46.59 -14.73
N GLY A 85 -21.79 -47.83 -14.33
CA GLY A 85 -21.43 -48.90 -15.27
C GLY A 85 -22.54 -49.23 -16.25
N LEU A 86 -23.76 -49.45 -15.75
CA LEU A 86 -24.93 -49.67 -16.59
C LEU A 86 -25.18 -48.50 -17.56
N ALA A 87 -25.01 -47.26 -17.09
CA ALA A 87 -25.12 -46.08 -17.93
C ALA A 87 -24.03 -46.02 -19.01
N CYS A 88 -22.77 -46.27 -18.64
CA CYS A 88 -21.64 -46.25 -19.57
C CYS A 88 -21.72 -47.35 -20.63
N ASP A 89 -22.13 -48.56 -20.23
CA ASP A 89 -22.35 -49.69 -21.15
C ASP A 89 -23.51 -49.40 -22.12
N GLY A 90 -24.51 -48.64 -21.65
CA GLY A 90 -25.61 -48.11 -22.48
C GLY A 90 -25.24 -46.90 -23.35
N GLY A 91 -23.95 -46.52 -23.42
CA GLY A 91 -23.46 -45.43 -24.27
C GLY A 91 -23.50 -44.03 -23.64
N ASN A 92 -23.89 -43.89 -22.37
CA ASN A 92 -23.91 -42.59 -21.69
C ASN A 92 -22.50 -42.18 -21.23
N LEU A 93 -21.92 -41.20 -21.92
CA LEU A 93 -20.55 -40.76 -21.68
C LEU A 93 -20.34 -40.05 -20.34
N HIS A 94 -21.35 -39.36 -19.80
CA HIS A 94 -21.29 -38.82 -18.43
C HIS A 94 -21.24 -39.96 -17.40
N GLY A 95 -21.96 -41.06 -17.64
CA GLY A 95 -21.85 -42.30 -16.88
C GLY A 95 -20.42 -42.87 -16.92
N CYS A 96 -19.80 -42.89 -18.10
CA CYS A 96 -18.40 -43.31 -18.25
C CYS A 96 -17.43 -42.42 -17.49
N LEU A 97 -17.61 -41.09 -17.52
CA LEU A 97 -16.79 -40.15 -16.76
C LEU A 97 -16.88 -40.43 -15.24
N HIS A 98 -18.08 -40.54 -14.70
CA HIS A 98 -18.27 -40.81 -13.26
C HIS A 98 -17.69 -42.16 -12.85
N LEU A 99 -17.93 -43.21 -13.62
CA LEU A 99 -17.32 -44.52 -13.36
C LEU A 99 -15.79 -44.46 -13.44
N GLY A 100 -15.25 -43.76 -14.43
CA GLY A 100 -13.80 -43.57 -14.59
C GLY A 100 -13.15 -42.89 -13.39
N LEU A 101 -13.76 -41.81 -12.89
CA LEU A 101 -13.31 -41.11 -11.67
C LEU A 101 -13.40 -42.00 -10.41
N MET A 102 -14.42 -42.86 -10.32
CA MET A 102 -14.54 -43.83 -9.23
C MET A 102 -13.44 -44.91 -9.30
N HIS A 103 -13.09 -45.40 -10.49
CA HIS A 103 -11.99 -46.34 -10.68
C HIS A 103 -10.61 -45.72 -10.41
N LEU A 104 -10.39 -44.43 -10.73
CA LEU A 104 -9.16 -43.72 -10.37
C LEU A 104 -9.01 -43.61 -8.84
N SER A 105 -10.10 -43.29 -8.14
CA SER A 105 -10.09 -43.01 -6.69
C SER A 105 -10.32 -44.25 -5.80
N GLY A 106 -10.77 -45.37 -6.36
CA GLY A 106 -11.18 -46.56 -5.59
C GLY A 106 -12.44 -46.37 -4.75
N ARG A 107 -13.19 -45.28 -4.94
CA ARG A 107 -14.40 -44.99 -4.15
C ARG A 107 -15.59 -45.72 -4.73
N GLY A 108 -16.14 -46.69 -4.00
CA GLY A 108 -17.33 -47.45 -4.40
C GLY A 108 -17.09 -48.53 -5.45
N VAL A 109 -15.96 -48.52 -6.15
CA VAL A 109 -15.54 -49.58 -7.08
C VAL A 109 -14.10 -49.98 -6.79
N VAL A 110 -13.70 -51.16 -7.27
CA VAL A 110 -12.29 -51.58 -7.19
C VAL A 110 -11.44 -50.57 -7.94
N GLN A 111 -10.36 -50.10 -7.29
CA GLN A 111 -9.44 -49.15 -7.91
C GLN A 111 -8.75 -49.81 -9.10
N ASP A 112 -8.85 -49.16 -10.26
CA ASP A 112 -8.28 -49.62 -11.52
C ASP A 112 -7.94 -48.39 -12.34
N ALA A 113 -6.74 -47.84 -12.12
CA ALA A 113 -6.36 -46.57 -12.72
C ALA A 113 -6.32 -46.62 -14.27
N PRO A 114 -5.78 -47.67 -14.92
CA PRO A 114 -5.81 -47.79 -16.38
C PRO A 114 -7.23 -47.83 -16.95
N ARG A 115 -8.12 -48.62 -16.34
CA ARG A 115 -9.53 -48.63 -16.75
C ARG A 115 -10.19 -47.27 -16.52
N GLY A 116 -9.90 -46.63 -15.40
CA GLY A 116 -10.38 -45.30 -15.06
C GLY A 116 -10.01 -44.26 -16.12
N ALA A 117 -8.74 -44.21 -16.49
CA ALA A 117 -8.23 -43.30 -17.52
C ALA A 117 -8.86 -43.58 -18.90
N SER A 118 -9.01 -44.84 -19.30
CA SER A 118 -9.65 -45.22 -20.57
C SER A 118 -11.12 -44.80 -20.65
N LEU A 119 -11.87 -44.92 -19.55
CA LEU A 119 -13.27 -44.47 -19.49
C LEU A 119 -13.39 -42.94 -19.59
N ILE A 120 -12.46 -42.21 -18.96
CA ILE A 120 -12.40 -40.74 -19.05
C ILE A 120 -11.97 -40.30 -20.45
N GLU A 121 -11.07 -41.05 -21.11
CA GLU A 121 -10.67 -40.80 -22.50
C GLU A 121 -11.86 -40.89 -23.44
N ARG A 122 -12.66 -41.95 -23.35
CA ARG A 122 -13.92 -42.08 -24.10
C ARG A 122 -14.87 -40.90 -23.85
N ALA A 123 -14.98 -40.43 -22.60
CA ALA A 123 -15.81 -39.27 -22.27
C ALA A 123 -15.24 -37.96 -22.84
N CYS A 124 -13.92 -37.78 -22.85
CA CYS A 124 -13.24 -36.64 -23.45
C CYS A 124 -13.40 -36.63 -24.98
N GLU A 125 -13.29 -37.79 -25.64
CA GLU A 125 -13.46 -37.91 -27.09
C GLU A 125 -14.86 -37.50 -27.55
N GLY A 126 -15.89 -37.80 -26.75
CA GLY A 126 -17.26 -37.34 -26.98
C GLY A 126 -17.59 -36.00 -26.33
N ASP A 127 -16.59 -35.16 -26.05
CA ASP A 127 -16.71 -33.78 -25.59
C ASP A 127 -17.56 -33.58 -24.32
N VAL A 128 -17.56 -34.57 -23.41
CA VAL A 128 -18.20 -34.42 -22.10
C VAL A 128 -17.49 -33.30 -21.32
N PRO A 129 -18.22 -32.29 -20.81
CA PRO A 129 -17.64 -31.21 -20.01
C PRO A 129 -16.80 -31.73 -18.84
N GLY A 130 -15.59 -31.20 -18.67
CA GLY A 130 -14.64 -31.61 -17.62
C GLY A 130 -13.87 -32.91 -17.88
N ALA A 131 -14.31 -33.77 -18.81
CA ALA A 131 -13.65 -35.06 -19.05
C ALA A 131 -12.22 -34.90 -19.59
N CYS A 132 -12.01 -33.96 -20.52
CA CYS A 132 -10.67 -33.71 -21.06
C CYS A 132 -9.71 -33.09 -20.04
N ASP A 133 -10.19 -32.29 -19.09
CA ASP A 133 -9.34 -31.76 -18.00
C ASP A 133 -8.94 -32.89 -17.04
N HIS A 134 -9.88 -33.77 -16.68
CA HIS A 134 -9.58 -34.96 -15.90
C HIS A 134 -8.57 -35.88 -16.61
N LEU A 135 -8.73 -36.12 -17.91
CA LEU A 135 -7.76 -36.89 -18.69
C LEU A 135 -6.39 -36.20 -18.75
N ALA A 136 -6.37 -34.89 -18.90
CA ALA A 136 -5.12 -34.13 -18.89
C ALA A 136 -4.38 -34.26 -17.56
N ARG A 137 -5.11 -34.36 -16.44
CA ARG A 137 -4.52 -34.65 -15.13
C ARG A 137 -3.92 -36.05 -15.07
N CYS A 138 -4.62 -37.05 -15.62
CA CYS A 138 -4.09 -38.41 -15.72
C CYS A 138 -2.74 -38.44 -16.47
N TYR A 139 -2.64 -37.78 -17.63
CA TYR A 139 -1.38 -37.69 -18.38
C TYR A 139 -0.34 -36.82 -17.69
N HIS A 140 -0.73 -35.81 -16.92
CA HIS A 140 0.22 -34.99 -16.20
C HIS A 140 0.88 -35.75 -15.02
N GLU A 141 0.07 -36.51 -14.29
CA GLU A 141 0.47 -37.19 -13.05
C GLU A 141 0.85 -38.67 -13.27
N GLY A 142 0.64 -39.21 -14.47
CA GLY A 142 0.85 -40.63 -14.77
C GLY A 142 -0.20 -41.56 -14.13
N LEU A 143 -1.43 -41.09 -13.92
CA LEU A 143 -2.50 -41.86 -13.28
C LEU A 143 -3.20 -42.78 -14.30
N GLY A 144 -2.82 -44.06 -14.31
CA GLY A 144 -3.42 -45.05 -15.20
C GLY A 144 -2.96 -44.96 -16.66
N VAL A 145 -2.12 -43.99 -16.98
CA VAL A 145 -1.46 -43.79 -18.27
C VAL A 145 -0.01 -43.39 -18.03
N GLU A 146 0.86 -43.58 -19.02
CA GLU A 146 2.22 -43.04 -18.97
C GLU A 146 2.17 -41.50 -18.95
N ALA A 147 3.03 -40.88 -18.13
CA ALA A 147 3.05 -39.43 -18.00
C ALA A 147 3.50 -38.78 -19.32
N ASP A 148 2.64 -37.92 -19.87
CA ASP A 148 2.87 -37.18 -21.11
C ASP A 148 2.41 -35.72 -20.92
N PRO A 149 3.32 -34.83 -20.50
CA PRO A 149 3.01 -33.41 -20.33
C PRO A 149 2.54 -32.71 -21.61
N ALA A 150 2.99 -33.17 -22.79
CA ALA A 150 2.61 -32.58 -24.07
C ALA A 150 1.15 -32.93 -24.42
N ARG A 151 0.78 -34.20 -24.25
CA ARG A 151 -0.61 -34.65 -24.41
C ARG A 151 -1.53 -34.03 -23.36
N ALA A 152 -1.09 -33.92 -22.12
CA ALA A 152 -1.82 -33.20 -21.08
C ALA A 152 -2.14 -31.75 -21.48
N ALA A 153 -1.17 -31.03 -22.06
CA ALA A 153 -1.38 -29.65 -22.53
C ALA A 153 -2.37 -29.57 -23.70
N LEU A 154 -2.33 -30.51 -24.65
CA LEU A 154 -3.30 -30.58 -25.76
C LEU A 154 -4.72 -30.85 -25.26
N LEU A 155 -4.86 -31.73 -24.26
CA LEU A 155 -6.16 -32.05 -23.66
C LEU A 155 -6.74 -30.88 -22.86
N ARG A 156 -5.93 -30.12 -22.11
CA ARG A 156 -6.38 -28.88 -21.46
C ARG A 156 -6.81 -27.83 -22.48
N ASN A 157 -6.09 -27.70 -23.60
CA ASN A 157 -6.49 -26.84 -24.71
C ASN A 157 -7.87 -27.21 -25.25
N ARG A 158 -8.11 -28.51 -25.48
CA ARG A 158 -9.42 -29.01 -25.93
C ARG A 158 -10.51 -28.73 -24.89
N ALA A 159 -10.25 -28.99 -23.61
CA ALA A 159 -11.19 -28.71 -22.52
C ALA A 159 -11.55 -27.21 -22.45
N CYS A 160 -10.56 -26.32 -22.54
CA CYS A 160 -10.79 -24.89 -22.60
C CYS A 160 -11.61 -24.50 -23.84
N GLN A 161 -11.34 -25.12 -24.99
CA GLN A 161 -12.11 -24.86 -26.21
C GLN A 161 -13.58 -25.27 -26.06
N SER A 162 -13.85 -26.41 -25.43
CA SER A 162 -15.20 -26.96 -25.28
C SER A 162 -16.09 -26.23 -24.27
N GLY A 163 -15.53 -25.43 -23.36
CA GLY A 163 -16.36 -24.72 -22.37
C GLY A 163 -15.73 -24.57 -21.01
N ASP A 164 -14.77 -25.42 -20.67
CA ASP A 164 -14.25 -25.57 -19.32
C ASP A 164 -13.40 -24.36 -18.89
N THR A 165 -13.96 -23.53 -18.01
CA THR A 165 -13.29 -22.33 -17.49
C THR A 165 -12.11 -22.68 -16.58
N THR A 166 -12.16 -23.81 -15.87
CA THR A 166 -11.09 -24.26 -14.98
C THR A 166 -9.87 -24.66 -15.79
N ALA A 167 -10.07 -25.41 -16.87
CA ALA A 167 -9.01 -25.74 -17.82
C ALA A 167 -8.40 -24.49 -18.48
N CYS A 168 -9.24 -23.53 -18.88
CA CYS A 168 -8.78 -22.26 -19.44
C CYS A 168 -7.91 -21.48 -18.43
N VAL A 169 -8.34 -21.34 -17.18
CA VAL A 169 -7.60 -20.63 -16.13
C VAL A 169 -6.29 -21.35 -15.79
N GLY A 170 -6.32 -22.67 -15.65
CA GLY A 170 -5.14 -23.47 -15.35
C GLY A 170 -4.07 -23.35 -16.45
N GLN A 171 -4.49 -23.38 -17.71
CA GLN A 171 -3.60 -23.15 -18.83
C GLN A 171 -3.10 -21.70 -18.88
N ALA A 172 -3.97 -20.72 -18.67
CA ALA A 172 -3.59 -19.31 -18.66
C ALA A 172 -2.50 -19.04 -17.62
N ARG A 173 -2.64 -19.57 -16.40
CA ARG A 173 -1.63 -19.47 -15.33
C ARG A 173 -0.27 -20.04 -15.75
N ALA A 174 -0.27 -21.21 -16.41
CA ALA A 174 0.97 -21.85 -16.86
C ALA A 174 1.71 -21.04 -17.94
N LEU A 175 0.99 -20.20 -18.69
CA LEU A 175 1.53 -19.39 -19.78
C LEU A 175 1.85 -17.95 -19.36
N GLU A 176 1.47 -17.54 -18.16
CA GLU A 176 1.47 -16.13 -17.76
C GLU A 176 2.85 -15.47 -17.84
N THR A 177 3.91 -16.21 -17.51
CA THR A 177 5.30 -15.71 -17.57
C THR A 177 5.98 -15.93 -18.92
N THR A 178 5.63 -17.00 -19.64
CA THR A 178 6.34 -17.42 -20.86
C THR A 178 5.67 -16.91 -22.14
N ARG A 179 4.35 -16.81 -22.14
CA ARG A 179 3.49 -16.40 -23.27
C ARG A 179 2.30 -15.56 -22.76
N PRO A 180 2.55 -14.35 -22.23
CA PRO A 180 1.52 -13.55 -21.55
C PRO A 180 0.35 -13.14 -22.47
N GLU A 181 0.58 -12.94 -23.77
CA GLU A 181 -0.48 -12.64 -24.75
C GLU A 181 -1.46 -13.81 -24.95
N GLU A 182 -0.96 -15.05 -24.88
CA GLU A 182 -1.79 -16.25 -24.97
C GLU A 182 -2.53 -16.49 -23.66
N SER A 183 -1.85 -16.30 -22.53
CA SER A 183 -2.46 -16.31 -21.19
C SER A 183 -3.65 -15.35 -21.10
N GLN A 184 -3.46 -14.09 -21.53
CA GLN A 184 -4.51 -13.08 -21.51
C GLN A 184 -5.73 -13.48 -22.37
N ARG A 185 -5.51 -14.09 -23.55
CA ARG A 185 -6.60 -14.59 -24.40
C ARG A 185 -7.40 -15.71 -23.73
N LEU A 186 -6.73 -16.62 -23.03
CA LEU A 186 -7.38 -17.71 -22.29
C LEU A 186 -8.17 -17.19 -21.08
N TYR A 187 -7.60 -16.26 -20.31
CA TYR A 187 -8.35 -15.62 -19.23
C TYR A 187 -9.55 -14.84 -19.75
N ARG A 188 -9.44 -14.13 -20.89
CA ARG A 188 -10.56 -13.43 -21.53
C ARG A 188 -11.71 -14.38 -21.83
N ARG A 189 -11.39 -15.52 -22.44
CA ARG A 189 -12.38 -16.56 -22.74
C ARG A 189 -13.06 -17.10 -21.48
N ALA A 190 -12.31 -17.34 -20.42
CA ALA A 190 -12.88 -17.79 -19.14
C ALA A 190 -13.77 -16.71 -18.51
N CYS A 191 -13.33 -15.45 -18.50
CA CYS A 191 -14.09 -14.32 -17.96
C CYS A 191 -15.40 -14.09 -18.74
N GLU A 192 -15.39 -14.19 -20.07
CA GLU A 192 -16.60 -14.11 -20.91
C GLU A 192 -17.61 -15.22 -20.59
N ARG A 193 -17.14 -16.36 -20.08
CA ARG A 193 -17.94 -17.47 -19.58
C ARG A 193 -18.28 -17.35 -18.08
N ARG A 194 -18.21 -16.13 -17.54
CA ARG A 194 -18.57 -15.76 -16.16
C ARG A 194 -17.67 -16.39 -15.08
N GLU A 195 -16.40 -16.65 -15.39
CA GLU A 195 -15.40 -17.05 -14.39
C GLU A 195 -14.80 -15.80 -13.69
N PRO A 196 -15.19 -15.46 -12.45
CA PRO A 196 -14.82 -14.19 -11.83
C PRO A 196 -13.33 -14.08 -11.55
N ALA A 197 -12.69 -15.20 -11.19
CA ALA A 197 -11.24 -15.26 -10.96
C ALA A 197 -10.44 -14.94 -12.23
N ALA A 198 -10.94 -15.34 -13.40
CA ALA A 198 -10.33 -14.98 -14.67
C ALA A 198 -10.49 -13.50 -14.97
N CYS A 199 -11.66 -12.92 -14.67
CA CYS A 199 -11.87 -11.47 -14.81
C CYS A 199 -10.94 -10.66 -13.90
N LEU A 200 -10.72 -11.09 -12.66
CA LEU A 200 -9.79 -10.43 -11.75
C LEU A 200 -8.36 -10.44 -12.31
N ARG A 201 -7.86 -11.60 -12.72
CA ARG A 201 -6.52 -11.72 -13.31
C ARG A 201 -6.37 -10.87 -14.58
N LEU A 202 -7.39 -10.80 -15.44
CA LEU A 202 -7.36 -9.88 -16.59
C LEU A 202 -7.22 -8.43 -16.19
N GLY A 203 -7.95 -8.01 -15.15
CA GLY A 203 -7.85 -6.66 -14.61
C GLY A 203 -6.43 -6.33 -14.16
N GLU A 204 -5.78 -7.26 -13.45
CA GLU A 204 -4.39 -7.12 -13.00
C GLU A 204 -3.40 -7.09 -14.16
N MET A 205 -3.55 -8.00 -15.13
CA MET A 205 -2.71 -8.01 -16.34
C MET A 205 -2.84 -6.70 -17.13
N SER A 206 -4.06 -6.20 -17.34
CA SER A 206 -4.30 -4.92 -18.03
C SER A 206 -3.73 -3.72 -17.26
N ARG A 207 -3.80 -3.74 -15.92
CA ARG A 207 -3.21 -2.71 -15.05
C ARG A 207 -1.68 -2.68 -15.15
N GLU A 208 -1.06 -3.85 -15.18
CA GLU A 208 0.40 -4.01 -15.18
C GLU A 208 1.02 -3.87 -16.57
N GLY A 209 0.23 -4.13 -17.62
CA GLY A 209 0.70 -4.22 -19.00
C GLY A 209 1.34 -5.58 -19.29
N LEU A 210 0.82 -6.64 -18.66
CA LEU A 210 1.29 -8.00 -18.90
C LEU A 210 0.54 -8.60 -20.09
N GLY A 211 1.25 -8.86 -21.19
CA GLY A 211 0.66 -9.43 -22.42
C GLY A 211 -0.08 -8.42 -23.31
N SER A 212 -0.14 -7.16 -22.91
CA SER A 212 -0.62 -6.04 -23.73
C SER A 212 -0.07 -4.71 -23.17
N ALA A 213 -0.25 -3.60 -23.88
CA ALA A 213 0.02 -2.28 -23.29
C ALA A 213 -0.82 -2.08 -22.01
N ARG A 214 -0.30 -1.27 -21.07
CA ARG A 214 -1.03 -0.87 -19.85
C ARG A 214 -2.31 -0.16 -20.25
N ASP A 215 -3.43 -0.64 -19.72
CA ASP A 215 -4.76 -0.10 -19.97
C ASP A 215 -5.59 -0.11 -18.67
N PRO A 216 -5.48 0.96 -17.86
CA PRO A 216 -6.27 1.10 -16.64
C PRO A 216 -7.79 1.13 -16.92
N SER A 217 -8.21 1.64 -18.07
CA SER A 217 -9.62 1.71 -18.42
C SER A 217 -10.18 0.30 -18.65
N ALA A 218 -9.49 -0.54 -19.42
CA ALA A 218 -9.85 -1.94 -19.57
C ALA A 218 -9.78 -2.70 -18.24
N ALA A 219 -8.75 -2.44 -17.41
CA ALA A 219 -8.62 -3.06 -16.09
C ALA A 219 -9.87 -2.81 -15.22
N SER A 220 -10.38 -1.58 -15.19
CA SER A 220 -11.59 -1.23 -14.44
C SER A 220 -12.81 -2.04 -14.87
N VAL A 221 -12.97 -2.29 -16.18
CA VAL A 221 -14.07 -3.08 -16.73
C VAL A 221 -13.97 -4.54 -16.27
N TRP A 222 -12.76 -5.10 -16.26
CA TRP A 222 -12.54 -6.47 -15.80
C TRP A 222 -12.76 -6.64 -14.29
N PHE A 223 -12.30 -5.67 -13.48
CA PHE A 223 -12.60 -5.65 -12.04
C PHE A 223 -14.09 -5.52 -11.75
N ALA A 224 -14.81 -4.70 -12.53
CA ALA A 224 -16.27 -4.62 -12.42
C ALA A 224 -16.97 -5.95 -12.72
N ARG A 225 -16.50 -6.69 -13.73
CA ARG A 225 -17.01 -8.05 -14.02
C ARG A 225 -16.68 -9.04 -12.90
N ALA A 226 -15.46 -9.00 -12.35
CA ALA A 226 -15.07 -9.84 -11.22
C ALA A 226 -15.95 -9.56 -9.98
N CYS A 227 -16.16 -8.28 -9.67
CA CYS A 227 -17.02 -7.82 -8.58
C CYS A 227 -18.47 -8.28 -8.78
N ALA A 228 -19.05 -8.06 -9.96
CA ALA A 228 -20.40 -8.50 -10.30
C ALA A 228 -20.55 -10.04 -10.29
N GLY A 229 -19.45 -10.77 -10.53
CA GLY A 229 -19.37 -12.22 -10.39
C GLY A 229 -19.24 -12.72 -8.95
N GLY A 230 -19.27 -11.83 -7.96
CA GLY A 230 -19.22 -12.19 -6.53
C GLY A 230 -17.81 -12.28 -5.95
N LEU A 231 -16.75 -11.99 -6.72
CA LEU A 231 -15.38 -11.98 -6.21
C LEU A 231 -15.05 -10.60 -5.61
N MET A 232 -15.13 -10.52 -4.27
CA MET A 232 -15.00 -9.26 -3.53
C MET A 232 -13.62 -8.61 -3.64
N GLU A 233 -12.58 -9.37 -3.96
CA GLU A 233 -11.27 -8.82 -4.33
C GLU A 233 -11.39 -7.92 -5.57
N GLY A 234 -12.25 -8.28 -6.52
CA GLY A 234 -12.58 -7.43 -7.67
C GLY A 234 -13.32 -6.15 -7.27
N CYS A 235 -14.23 -6.22 -6.29
CA CYS A 235 -14.90 -5.02 -5.77
C CYS A 235 -13.91 -4.08 -5.08
N ASN A 236 -13.00 -4.64 -4.27
CA ASN A 236 -11.93 -3.87 -3.65
C ASN A 236 -10.98 -3.25 -4.68
N ALA A 237 -10.57 -4.00 -5.71
CA ALA A 237 -9.73 -3.50 -6.80
C ALA A 237 -10.41 -2.37 -7.59
N LEU A 238 -11.70 -2.53 -7.90
CA LEU A 238 -12.48 -1.48 -8.55
C LEU A 238 -12.63 -0.25 -7.65
N GLY A 239 -12.81 -0.44 -6.34
CA GLY A 239 -12.85 0.65 -5.36
C GLY A 239 -11.60 1.52 -5.42
N MET A 240 -10.42 0.91 -5.47
CA MET A 240 -9.14 1.63 -5.61
C MET A 240 -9.07 2.43 -6.92
N PHE A 241 -9.62 1.89 -8.02
CA PHE A 241 -9.65 2.59 -9.31
C PHE A 241 -10.52 3.85 -9.28
N TYR A 242 -11.68 3.79 -8.63
CA TYR A 242 -12.55 4.95 -8.45
C TYR A 242 -11.97 5.98 -7.46
N GLU A 243 -11.29 5.53 -6.41
CA GLU A 243 -10.66 6.40 -5.42
C GLU A 243 -9.55 7.27 -6.06
N ASP A 244 -8.69 6.63 -6.85
CA ASP A 244 -7.54 7.27 -7.49
C ASP A 244 -7.88 7.93 -8.85
N GLY A 245 -9.06 7.64 -9.43
CA GLY A 245 -9.41 8.06 -10.79
C GLY A 245 -8.57 7.38 -11.88
N ARG A 246 -8.16 6.12 -11.65
CA ARG A 246 -7.32 5.36 -12.58
C ARG A 246 -8.19 4.65 -13.60
N GLY A 247 -8.13 5.06 -14.87
CA GLY A 247 -8.93 4.43 -15.94
C GLY A 247 -10.44 4.68 -15.85
N VAL A 248 -10.88 5.42 -14.84
CA VAL A 248 -12.26 5.86 -14.61
C VAL A 248 -12.23 7.28 -14.05
N SER A 249 -13.32 8.04 -14.21
CA SER A 249 -13.46 9.31 -13.51
C SER A 249 -13.44 9.07 -11.99
N ARG A 250 -12.65 9.86 -11.27
CA ARG A 250 -12.52 9.76 -9.81
C ARG A 250 -13.89 9.94 -9.15
N ASP A 251 -14.28 8.97 -8.33
CA ASP A 251 -15.53 8.95 -7.57
C ASP A 251 -15.31 8.24 -6.23
N VAL A 252 -14.97 9.03 -5.21
CA VAL A 252 -14.62 8.54 -3.88
C VAL A 252 -15.83 7.95 -3.16
N ALA A 253 -17.04 8.46 -3.42
CA ALA A 253 -18.27 7.92 -2.85
C ALA A 253 -18.57 6.53 -3.41
N ARG A 254 -18.35 6.33 -4.72
CA ARG A 254 -18.46 5.01 -5.33
C ARG A 254 -17.41 4.03 -4.82
N ALA A 255 -16.18 4.49 -4.58
CA ALA A 255 -15.13 3.69 -3.97
C ALA A 255 -15.55 3.19 -2.58
N ALA A 256 -16.06 4.07 -1.72
CA ALA A 256 -16.54 3.70 -0.39
C ALA A 256 -17.68 2.67 -0.44
N GLN A 257 -18.63 2.79 -1.39
CA GLN A 257 -19.67 1.78 -1.59
C GLN A 257 -19.09 0.41 -1.94
N LEU A 258 -18.12 0.35 -2.85
CA LEU A 258 -17.48 -0.90 -3.28
C LEU A 258 -16.65 -1.54 -2.15
N TYR A 259 -15.94 -0.73 -1.36
CA TYR A 259 -15.24 -1.22 -0.17
C TYR A 259 -16.22 -1.74 0.89
N GLY A 260 -17.37 -1.08 1.07
CA GLY A 260 -18.45 -1.55 1.92
C GLY A 260 -19.02 -2.88 1.48
N GLN A 261 -19.36 -3.03 0.20
CA GLN A 261 -19.78 -4.31 -0.36
C GLN A 261 -18.76 -5.43 -0.12
N ALA A 262 -17.48 -5.14 -0.38
CA ALA A 262 -16.40 -6.10 -0.13
C ALA A 262 -16.30 -6.46 1.36
N CYS A 263 -16.32 -5.46 2.24
CA CYS A 263 -16.21 -5.65 3.69
C CYS A 263 -17.40 -6.43 4.26
N ASP A 264 -18.63 -6.11 3.87
CA ASP A 264 -19.84 -6.77 4.34
C ASP A 264 -19.87 -8.25 3.92
N ALA A 265 -19.33 -8.56 2.73
CA ALA A 265 -19.11 -9.93 2.25
C ALA A 265 -17.84 -10.60 2.81
N GLY A 266 -17.15 -9.99 3.78
CA GLY A 266 -16.04 -10.59 4.53
C GLY A 266 -14.64 -10.30 3.98
N HIS A 267 -14.48 -9.48 2.95
CA HIS A 267 -13.17 -9.10 2.42
C HIS A 267 -12.50 -8.04 3.30
N LEU A 268 -11.56 -8.48 4.13
CA LEU A 268 -11.00 -7.70 5.23
C LEU A 268 -10.12 -6.51 4.79
N ARG A 269 -9.41 -6.60 3.66
CA ARG A 269 -8.74 -5.42 3.07
C ARG A 269 -9.75 -4.33 2.66
N GLY A 270 -10.94 -4.75 2.22
CA GLY A 270 -12.05 -3.83 1.95
C GLY A 270 -12.52 -3.13 3.23
N CYS A 271 -12.54 -3.84 4.35
CA CYS A 271 -12.83 -3.23 5.65
C CYS A 271 -11.78 -2.18 6.05
N SER A 272 -10.48 -2.47 5.89
CA SER A 272 -9.42 -1.47 6.14
C SER A 272 -9.55 -0.25 5.24
N ASN A 273 -9.84 -0.45 3.95
CA ASN A 273 -10.02 0.67 3.02
C ASN A 273 -11.24 1.53 3.36
N LEU A 274 -12.37 0.90 3.69
CA LEU A 274 -13.55 1.62 4.17
C LEU A 274 -13.29 2.34 5.51
N GLY A 275 -12.53 1.73 6.41
CA GLY A 275 -12.14 2.35 7.68
C GLY A 275 -11.41 3.66 7.45
N ARG A 276 -10.46 3.69 6.51
CA ARG A 276 -9.72 4.90 6.13
C ARG A 276 -10.61 5.98 5.51
N MET A 277 -11.59 5.57 4.72
CA MET A 277 -12.59 6.51 4.16
C MET A 277 -13.39 7.19 5.27
N HIS A 278 -13.87 6.43 6.27
CA HIS A 278 -14.58 6.99 7.43
C HIS A 278 -13.71 7.85 8.34
N GLU A 279 -12.43 7.50 8.54
CA GLU A 279 -11.49 8.27 9.35
C GLU A 279 -11.32 9.70 8.80
N ARG A 280 -11.18 9.80 7.47
CA ARG A 280 -10.91 11.05 6.74
C ARG A 280 -12.18 11.80 6.31
N GLY A 281 -13.31 11.12 6.22
CA GLY A 281 -14.53 11.66 5.60
C GLY A 281 -14.47 11.68 4.08
N ASP A 282 -13.71 10.75 3.49
CA ASP A 282 -13.52 10.63 2.05
C ASP A 282 -14.70 9.87 1.42
N GLY A 283 -15.59 10.58 0.72
CA GLY A 283 -16.75 9.96 0.05
C GLY A 283 -17.85 9.44 0.98
N VAL A 284 -17.67 9.58 2.30
CA VAL A 284 -18.61 9.22 3.37
C VAL A 284 -18.54 10.28 4.48
N GLU A 285 -19.56 10.33 5.34
CA GLU A 285 -19.47 11.14 6.55
C GLU A 285 -18.32 10.65 7.45
N ARG A 286 -17.55 11.60 7.97
CA ARG A 286 -16.41 11.32 8.84
C ARG A 286 -16.90 10.70 10.16
N ASP A 287 -16.50 9.46 10.41
CA ASP A 287 -16.83 8.70 11.60
C ASP A 287 -15.64 7.86 12.06
N VAL A 288 -14.86 8.40 13.00
CA VAL A 288 -13.68 7.73 13.53
C VAL A 288 -14.03 6.49 14.37
N ALA A 289 -15.21 6.48 15.01
CA ALA A 289 -15.65 5.32 15.78
C ALA A 289 -15.95 4.14 14.86
N ARG A 290 -16.59 4.40 13.71
CA ARG A 290 -16.81 3.41 12.65
C ARG A 290 -15.50 2.96 12.02
N ALA A 291 -14.57 3.89 11.76
CA ALA A 291 -13.23 3.56 11.25
C ALA A 291 -12.50 2.59 12.18
N ARG A 292 -12.49 2.88 13.48
CA ARG A 292 -11.90 2.00 14.51
C ARG A 292 -12.49 0.60 14.47
N ALA A 293 -13.82 0.47 14.46
CA ALA A 293 -14.47 -0.84 14.43
C ALA A 293 -14.12 -1.65 13.15
N LEU A 294 -13.98 -0.97 12.01
CA LEU A 294 -13.56 -1.59 10.75
C LEU A 294 -12.09 -2.04 10.79
N TYR A 295 -11.21 -1.22 11.38
CA TYR A 295 -9.80 -1.58 11.57
C TYR A 295 -9.62 -2.73 12.57
N GLU A 296 -10.38 -2.74 13.67
CA GLU A 296 -10.42 -3.84 14.64
C GLU A 296 -10.82 -5.15 13.95
N ARG A 297 -11.94 -5.14 13.21
CA ARG A 297 -12.39 -6.31 12.44
C ARG A 297 -11.36 -6.79 11.41
N ALA A 298 -10.71 -5.87 10.69
CA ALA A 298 -9.67 -6.23 9.73
C ALA A 298 -8.43 -6.81 10.42
N CYS A 299 -7.99 -6.21 11.52
CA CYS A 299 -6.85 -6.66 12.31
C CYS A 299 -7.10 -8.04 12.93
N GLU A 300 -8.29 -8.29 13.48
CA GLU A 300 -8.68 -9.59 14.06
C GLU A 300 -8.76 -10.71 13.03
N GLY A 301 -9.15 -10.40 11.79
CA GLY A 301 -9.16 -11.36 10.68
C GLY A 301 -7.84 -11.49 9.91
N ASP A 302 -6.72 -11.03 10.47
CA ASP A 302 -5.38 -11.10 9.88
C ASP A 302 -5.16 -10.25 8.60
N ALA A 303 -6.03 -9.29 8.31
CA ALA A 303 -5.70 -8.18 7.41
C ALA A 303 -4.89 -7.14 8.18
N LEU A 304 -3.60 -7.42 8.37
CA LEU A 304 -2.68 -6.71 9.26
C LEU A 304 -2.48 -5.22 8.96
N VAL A 305 -2.81 -4.75 7.75
CA VAL A 305 -2.91 -3.31 7.46
C VAL A 305 -3.92 -2.63 8.38
N GLY A 306 -5.00 -3.32 8.74
CA GLY A 306 -5.95 -2.87 9.77
C GLY A 306 -5.32 -2.71 11.15
N CYS A 307 -4.36 -3.57 11.52
CA CYS A 307 -3.63 -3.43 12.79
C CYS A 307 -2.76 -2.16 12.78
N THR A 308 -2.08 -1.88 11.67
CA THR A 308 -1.30 -0.65 11.51
C THR A 308 -2.18 0.59 11.62
N ASN A 309 -3.31 0.64 10.90
CA ASN A 309 -4.21 1.79 10.96
C ASN A 309 -4.83 1.97 12.35
N LEU A 310 -5.20 0.87 13.01
CA LEU A 310 -5.68 0.92 14.39
C LEU A 310 -4.59 1.43 15.35
N GLY A 311 -3.34 1.02 15.14
CA GLY A 311 -2.19 1.50 15.91
C GLY A 311 -2.03 3.01 15.79
N LEU A 312 -2.18 3.56 14.58
CA LEU A 312 -2.11 5.00 14.32
C LEU A 312 -3.21 5.78 15.06
N LEU A 313 -4.44 5.27 15.11
CA LEU A 313 -5.51 5.91 15.88
C LEU A 313 -5.15 6.04 17.37
N TYR A 314 -4.56 5.01 17.96
CA TYR A 314 -4.12 5.04 19.37
C TYR A 314 -2.86 5.88 19.58
N GLU A 315 -1.92 5.89 18.64
CA GLU A 315 -0.71 6.72 18.70
C GLU A 315 -1.05 8.22 18.67
N GLU A 316 -1.97 8.62 17.80
CA GLU A 316 -2.37 10.02 17.63
C GLU A 316 -3.46 10.46 18.63
N GLY A 317 -4.19 9.51 19.22
CA GLY A 317 -5.38 9.83 20.01
C GLY A 317 -6.58 10.27 19.16
N THR A 318 -6.65 9.80 17.91
CA THR A 318 -7.68 10.19 16.95
C THR A 318 -8.96 9.37 17.22
N GLY A 319 -9.96 10.03 17.83
CA GLY A 319 -11.25 9.41 18.19
C GLY A 319 -11.20 8.37 19.32
N VAL A 320 -10.03 8.18 19.93
CA VAL A 320 -9.78 7.37 21.12
C VAL A 320 -8.77 8.08 22.02
N PRO A 321 -8.74 7.83 23.35
CA PRO A 321 -7.64 8.28 24.18
C PRO A 321 -6.31 7.77 23.64
N GLN A 322 -5.30 8.64 23.63
CA GLN A 322 -3.95 8.28 23.20
C GLN A 322 -3.41 7.15 24.08
N ASP A 323 -2.92 6.08 23.44
CA ASP A 323 -2.41 4.89 24.10
C ASP A 323 -1.22 4.31 23.31
N MET A 324 -0.03 4.73 23.71
CA MET A 324 1.21 4.34 23.04
C MET A 324 1.56 2.86 23.26
N GLU A 325 1.18 2.26 24.39
CA GLU A 325 1.43 0.83 24.65
C GLU A 325 0.54 -0.04 23.77
N ARG A 326 -0.72 0.35 23.59
CA ARG A 326 -1.64 -0.34 22.68
C ARG A 326 -1.23 -0.19 21.23
N ALA A 327 -0.83 1.01 20.80
CA ALA A 327 -0.29 1.23 19.46
C ALA A 327 0.92 0.33 19.18
N ALA A 328 1.87 0.27 20.12
CA ALA A 328 3.02 -0.62 20.06
C ALA A 328 2.66 -2.10 19.91
N GLY A 329 1.68 -2.58 20.68
CA GLY A 329 1.19 -3.96 20.59
C GLY A 329 0.60 -4.28 19.20
N LEU A 330 -0.14 -3.33 18.63
CA LEU A 330 -0.74 -3.46 17.30
C LEU A 330 0.30 -3.46 16.18
N TYR A 331 1.29 -2.56 16.23
CA TYR A 331 2.39 -2.54 15.28
C TYR A 331 3.27 -3.79 15.37
N ARG A 332 3.49 -4.31 16.58
CA ARG A 332 4.18 -5.59 16.78
C ARG A 332 3.43 -6.74 16.14
N ARG A 333 2.12 -6.84 16.38
CA ARG A 333 1.29 -7.86 15.76
C ARG A 333 1.31 -7.76 14.23
N ALA A 334 1.26 -6.55 13.67
CA ALA A 334 1.40 -6.33 12.22
C ALA A 334 2.78 -6.77 11.70
N CYS A 335 3.85 -6.35 12.37
CA CYS A 335 5.21 -6.70 11.98
C CYS A 335 5.46 -8.21 12.05
N ASP A 336 5.03 -8.88 13.12
CA ASP A 336 5.23 -10.32 13.32
C ASP A 336 4.43 -11.16 12.33
N GLY A 337 3.28 -10.68 11.88
CA GLY A 337 2.48 -11.32 10.82
C GLY A 337 2.88 -10.98 9.38
N ASP A 338 4.08 -10.44 9.17
CA ASP A 338 4.62 -10.08 7.84
C ASP A 338 3.90 -8.92 7.13
N ALA A 339 3.35 -7.97 7.88
CA ALA A 339 3.04 -6.63 7.35
C ALA A 339 4.20 -5.67 7.62
N PRO A 340 5.11 -5.43 6.65
CA PRO A 340 6.40 -4.81 6.96
C PRO A 340 6.29 -3.32 7.33
N LEU A 341 5.19 -2.67 6.96
CA LEU A 341 4.89 -1.31 7.40
C LEU A 341 4.73 -1.22 8.93
N GLY A 342 4.17 -2.27 9.57
CA GLY A 342 4.10 -2.36 11.03
C GLY A 342 5.49 -2.39 11.68
N CYS A 343 6.49 -2.99 11.01
CA CYS A 343 7.87 -2.98 11.48
C CYS A 343 8.47 -1.57 11.46
N THR A 344 8.13 -0.75 10.47
CA THR A 344 8.57 0.66 10.41
C THR A 344 8.03 1.46 11.58
N TYR A 345 6.72 1.37 11.86
CA TYR A 345 6.12 2.12 12.98
C TYR A 345 6.65 1.64 14.33
N LEU A 346 6.75 0.32 14.54
CA LEU A 346 7.35 -0.24 15.75
C LEU A 346 8.81 0.19 15.92
N GLY A 347 9.59 0.21 14.84
CA GLY A 347 10.97 0.70 14.83
C GLY A 347 11.07 2.16 15.26
N GLY A 348 10.19 3.03 14.75
CA GLY A 348 10.12 4.44 15.16
C GLY A 348 9.80 4.60 16.64
N MET A 349 8.85 3.82 17.17
CA MET A 349 8.54 3.84 18.61
C MET A 349 9.73 3.41 19.48
N LEU A 350 10.50 2.42 19.04
CA LEU A 350 11.71 1.95 19.73
C LEU A 350 12.87 2.94 19.64
N ASP A 351 13.05 3.66 18.53
CA ASP A 351 14.12 4.66 18.40
C ASP A 351 13.89 5.88 19.30
N ASP A 352 12.63 6.29 19.45
CA ASP A 352 12.24 7.43 20.27
C ASP A 352 11.93 7.07 21.74
N GLY A 353 11.59 5.80 22.02
CA GLY A 353 11.15 5.34 23.34
C GLY A 353 9.71 5.76 23.68
N ARG A 354 8.82 5.78 22.69
CA ARG A 354 7.40 6.15 22.85
C ARG A 354 6.58 4.91 23.20
N GLY A 355 5.91 4.90 24.36
CA GLY A 355 5.12 3.75 24.83
C GLY A 355 5.93 2.49 25.18
N MET A 356 7.26 2.56 25.19
CA MET A 356 8.14 1.46 25.55
C MET A 356 9.56 1.95 25.82
N ALA A 357 10.40 1.06 26.37
CA ALA A 357 11.83 1.35 26.55
C ALA A 357 12.53 1.58 25.19
N ARG A 358 13.33 2.64 25.13
CA ARG A 358 14.11 2.99 23.93
C ARG A 358 15.16 1.92 23.63
N ASP A 359 15.12 1.34 22.43
CA ASP A 359 16.12 0.41 21.91
C ASP A 359 16.37 0.69 20.42
N ARG A 360 17.39 1.51 20.17
CA ARG A 360 17.78 1.91 18.82
C ARG A 360 18.40 0.75 18.02
N GLY A 361 18.98 -0.24 18.70
CA GLY A 361 19.53 -1.42 18.02
C GLY A 361 18.39 -2.30 17.48
N ALA A 362 17.33 -2.49 18.27
CA ALA A 362 16.12 -3.17 17.82
C ALA A 362 15.39 -2.39 16.73
N ALA A 363 15.28 -1.06 16.85
CA ALA A 363 14.71 -0.22 15.81
C ALA A 363 15.40 -0.40 14.45
N ALA A 364 16.75 -0.39 14.41
CA ALA A 364 17.51 -0.59 13.18
C ALA A 364 17.23 -1.97 12.53
N ARG A 365 17.10 -3.03 13.35
CA ARG A 365 16.76 -4.37 12.84
C ARG A 365 15.36 -4.43 12.23
N LEU A 366 14.38 -3.76 12.84
CA LEU A 366 13.02 -3.69 12.30
C LEU A 366 12.95 -2.86 11.01
N HIS A 367 13.63 -1.72 10.96
CA HIS A 367 13.71 -0.92 9.73
C HIS A 367 14.43 -1.66 8.61
N ARG A 368 15.47 -2.46 8.94
CA ARG A 368 16.10 -3.39 7.98
C ARG A 368 15.10 -4.40 7.43
N ARG A 369 14.36 -5.09 8.30
CA ARG A 369 13.31 -6.05 7.87
C ARG A 369 12.27 -5.39 6.96
N ALA A 370 11.81 -4.18 7.29
CA ALA A 370 10.87 -3.43 6.46
C ALA A 370 11.47 -3.05 5.09
N CYS A 371 12.72 -2.58 5.09
CA CYS A 371 13.43 -2.20 3.87
C CYS A 371 13.67 -3.39 2.93
N ASP A 372 14.11 -4.52 3.48
CA ASP A 372 14.37 -5.75 2.73
C ASP A 372 13.06 -6.33 2.14
N ALA A 373 11.93 -6.10 2.82
CA ALA A 373 10.59 -6.40 2.32
C ALA A 373 10.03 -5.36 1.33
N GLY A 374 10.83 -4.36 0.93
CA GLY A 374 10.48 -3.38 -0.10
C GLY A 374 9.71 -2.16 0.38
N VAL A 375 9.53 -1.95 1.69
CA VAL A 375 8.88 -0.75 2.23
C VAL A 375 9.87 0.42 2.25
N SER A 376 9.66 1.38 1.34
CA SER A 376 10.56 2.52 1.10
C SER A 376 10.83 3.35 2.35
N VAL A 377 9.78 3.70 3.12
CA VAL A 377 9.93 4.43 4.39
C VAL A 377 10.78 3.69 5.43
N GLY A 378 10.81 2.35 5.38
CA GLY A 378 11.70 1.54 6.21
C GLY A 378 13.16 1.69 5.82
N CYS A 379 13.45 1.70 4.51
CA CYS A 379 14.78 2.00 3.99
C CYS A 379 15.22 3.41 4.37
N THR A 380 14.34 4.40 4.26
CA THR A 380 14.62 5.79 4.63
C THR A 380 14.93 5.95 6.11
N ALA A 381 14.13 5.33 6.98
CA ALA A 381 14.37 5.33 8.41
C ALA A 381 15.74 4.70 8.76
N LEU A 382 16.07 3.58 8.14
CA LEU A 382 17.37 2.92 8.33
C LEU A 382 18.54 3.77 7.79
N GLY A 383 18.35 4.42 6.65
CA GLY A 383 19.31 5.37 6.08
C GLY A 383 19.61 6.50 7.05
N LEU A 384 18.59 7.09 7.67
CA LEU A 384 18.74 8.14 8.68
C LEU A 384 19.51 7.65 9.93
N MET A 385 19.30 6.40 10.34
CA MET A 385 20.04 5.81 11.47
C MET A 385 21.53 5.67 11.15
N HIS A 386 21.87 5.16 9.96
CA HIS A 386 23.26 5.08 9.51
C HIS A 386 23.88 6.45 9.23
N GLU A 387 23.12 7.43 8.74
CA GLU A 387 23.62 8.79 8.52
C GLU A 387 24.04 9.46 9.84
N ARG A 388 23.28 9.22 10.91
CA ARG A 388 23.47 9.87 12.22
C ARG A 388 24.22 9.00 13.24
N GLY A 389 24.51 7.74 12.92
CA GLY A 389 25.06 6.78 13.89
C GLY A 389 24.12 6.49 15.06
N ARG A 390 22.80 6.50 14.84
CA ARG A 390 21.79 6.23 15.89
C ARG A 390 21.53 4.73 15.99
N GLY A 391 21.97 4.08 17.06
CA GLY A 391 21.74 2.64 17.30
C GLY A 391 22.57 1.70 16.43
N VAL A 392 23.32 2.25 15.49
CA VAL A 392 24.25 1.58 14.57
C VAL A 392 25.47 2.47 14.37
N SER A 393 26.58 1.92 13.88
CA SER A 393 27.73 2.73 13.47
C SER A 393 27.35 3.65 12.31
N GLN A 394 27.89 4.87 12.32
CA GLN A 394 27.69 5.81 11.23
C GLN A 394 28.31 5.26 9.93
N ASP A 395 27.52 5.25 8.86
CA ASP A 395 27.93 4.75 7.54
C ASP A 395 27.17 5.52 6.45
N LEU A 396 27.78 6.62 5.98
CA LEU A 396 27.19 7.49 4.96
C LEU A 396 27.08 6.81 3.58
N PRO A 397 28.07 6.01 3.10
CA PRO A 397 27.90 5.23 1.87
C PRO A 397 26.72 4.24 1.93
N LEU A 398 26.49 3.58 3.06
CA LEU A 398 25.33 2.71 3.24
C LEU A 398 24.03 3.52 3.31
N ALA A 399 24.01 4.65 4.01
CA ALA A 399 22.85 5.54 4.04
C ALA A 399 22.45 6.00 2.63
N SER A 400 23.43 6.39 1.80
CA SER A 400 23.21 6.75 0.39
C SER A 400 22.56 5.63 -0.41
N ARG A 401 23.05 4.39 -0.30
CA ARG A 401 22.44 3.23 -0.98
C ARG A 401 21.01 2.96 -0.52
N LEU A 402 20.73 3.09 0.78
CA LEU A 402 19.39 2.92 1.33
C LEU A 402 18.43 4.00 0.83
N TYR A 403 18.87 5.26 0.80
CA TYR A 403 18.08 6.35 0.25
C TYR A 403 17.83 6.19 -1.26
N ALA A 404 18.81 5.72 -2.03
CA ALA A 404 18.61 5.38 -3.44
C ALA A 404 17.54 4.30 -3.62
N GLN A 405 17.64 3.21 -2.84
CA GLN A 405 16.67 2.12 -2.87
C GLN A 405 15.24 2.55 -2.49
N ALA A 406 15.09 3.56 -1.63
CA ALA A 406 13.81 4.15 -1.25
C ALA A 406 13.29 5.15 -2.31
N CYS A 407 14.18 6.00 -2.83
CA CYS A 407 13.88 6.98 -3.87
C CYS A 407 13.42 6.29 -5.17
N ASP A 408 14.07 5.20 -5.58
CA ASP A 408 13.66 4.36 -6.72
C ASP A 408 12.30 3.69 -6.53
N ARG A 409 11.76 3.70 -5.31
CA ARG A 409 10.41 3.22 -4.95
C ARG A 409 9.48 4.38 -4.59
N ASP A 410 9.69 5.53 -5.22
CA ASP A 410 8.86 6.72 -5.11
C ASP A 410 8.71 7.24 -3.66
N ASP A 411 9.76 7.17 -2.83
CA ASP A 411 9.85 7.93 -1.57
C ASP A 411 10.55 9.27 -1.83
N PRO A 412 9.78 10.38 -1.95
CA PRO A 412 10.35 11.68 -2.32
C PRO A 412 11.29 12.23 -1.25
N TYR A 413 11.01 11.92 0.01
CA TYR A 413 11.82 12.38 1.13
C TYR A 413 13.20 11.69 1.14
N ALA A 414 13.26 10.41 0.75
CA ALA A 414 14.52 9.72 0.50
C ALA A 414 15.33 10.37 -0.63
N CYS A 415 14.66 10.78 -1.73
CA CYS A 415 15.31 11.50 -2.83
C CYS A 415 15.93 12.82 -2.36
N VAL A 416 15.25 13.57 -1.48
CA VAL A 416 15.83 14.77 -0.86
C VAL A 416 17.07 14.42 -0.03
N ARG A 417 17.02 13.38 0.80
CA ARG A 417 18.17 12.97 1.63
C ARG A 417 19.35 12.53 0.78
N LEU A 418 19.11 11.75 -0.27
CA LEU A 418 20.12 11.34 -1.23
C LEU A 418 20.73 12.54 -1.97
N GLY A 419 19.89 13.45 -2.44
CA GLY A 419 20.32 14.68 -3.12
C GLY A 419 21.21 15.55 -2.24
N GLN A 420 20.89 15.66 -0.95
CA GLN A 420 21.74 16.38 0.01
C GLN A 420 23.12 15.72 0.16
N LEU A 421 23.20 14.38 0.27
CA LEU A 421 24.48 13.68 0.34
C LEU A 421 25.34 13.92 -0.91
N TYR A 422 24.73 13.94 -2.10
CA TYR A 422 25.43 14.23 -3.35
C TYR A 422 25.84 15.70 -3.48
N ALA A 423 24.97 16.65 -3.13
CA ALA A 423 25.30 18.09 -3.19
C ALA A 423 26.49 18.42 -2.26
N ASP A 424 26.50 17.85 -1.06
CA ASP A 424 27.54 18.10 -0.06
C ASP A 424 28.79 17.21 -0.25
N GLY A 425 28.71 16.13 -1.03
CA GLY A 425 29.78 15.12 -1.13
C GLY A 425 29.99 14.31 0.16
N ARG A 426 28.93 14.11 0.95
CA ARG A 426 28.98 13.42 2.24
C ARG A 426 28.79 11.91 2.06
N GLY A 427 29.89 11.16 2.19
CA GLY A 427 29.88 9.69 2.03
C GLY A 427 29.72 9.19 0.59
N VAL A 428 29.71 10.12 -0.38
CA VAL A 428 29.67 9.88 -1.82
C VAL A 428 30.51 10.96 -2.50
N THR A 429 30.92 10.71 -3.75
CA THR A 429 31.53 11.75 -4.58
C THR A 429 30.54 12.90 -4.76
N ARG A 430 30.98 14.14 -4.54
CA ARG A 430 30.16 15.33 -4.71
C ARG A 430 29.65 15.44 -6.16
N ASP A 431 28.33 15.52 -6.32
CA ASP A 431 27.63 15.60 -7.60
C ASP A 431 26.36 16.48 -7.48
N PRO A 432 26.50 17.82 -7.51
CA PRO A 432 25.37 18.72 -7.42
C PRO A 432 24.44 18.65 -8.65
N THR A 433 24.96 18.24 -9.82
CA THR A 433 24.11 18.01 -11.01
C THR A 433 23.22 16.79 -10.82
N GLY A 434 23.74 15.69 -10.27
CA GLY A 434 22.94 14.56 -9.83
C GLY A 434 21.92 14.93 -8.74
N ALA A 435 22.34 15.72 -7.74
CA ALA A 435 21.46 16.20 -6.69
C ALA A 435 20.27 17.02 -7.23
N SER A 436 20.50 17.89 -8.22
CA SER A 436 19.43 18.67 -8.84
C SER A 436 18.32 17.80 -9.44
N ARG A 437 18.68 16.67 -10.08
CA ARG A 437 17.71 15.72 -10.65
C ARG A 437 16.89 15.02 -9.56
N LEU A 438 17.53 14.66 -8.44
CA LEU A 438 16.84 14.05 -7.30
C LEU A 438 15.90 15.04 -6.61
N PHE A 439 16.33 16.29 -6.43
CA PHE A 439 15.47 17.34 -5.87
C PHE A 439 14.29 17.69 -6.77
N LEU A 440 14.50 17.72 -8.09
CA LEU A 440 13.42 17.90 -9.06
C LEU A 440 12.40 16.77 -8.95
N HIS A 441 12.85 15.51 -8.94
CA HIS A 441 11.97 14.36 -8.80
C HIS A 441 11.15 14.42 -7.50
N ALA A 442 11.78 14.78 -6.37
CA ALA A 442 11.08 14.97 -5.10
C ALA A 442 10.06 16.13 -5.15
N CYS A 443 10.46 17.27 -5.73
CA CYS A 443 9.61 18.45 -5.87
C CYS A 443 8.37 18.18 -6.72
N ASP A 444 8.51 17.44 -7.82
CA ASP A 444 7.41 17.07 -8.71
C ASP A 444 6.50 16.00 -8.08
N ALA A 445 7.03 15.17 -7.18
CA ALA A 445 6.25 14.27 -6.34
C ALA A 445 5.58 14.97 -5.14
N GLY A 446 5.70 16.29 -5.01
CA GLY A 446 5.03 17.10 -3.98
C GLY A 446 5.82 17.28 -2.68
N GLU A 447 7.06 16.79 -2.59
CA GLU A 447 7.91 17.02 -1.42
C GLU A 447 8.52 18.43 -1.46
N ALA A 448 7.95 19.32 -0.65
CA ALA A 448 8.28 20.75 -0.62
C ALA A 448 9.77 21.02 -0.35
N LEU A 449 10.43 20.20 0.47
CA LEU A 449 11.88 20.34 0.71
C LEU A 449 12.70 20.12 -0.56
N GLY A 450 12.25 19.25 -1.47
CA GLY A 450 12.88 19.06 -2.78
C GLY A 450 12.88 20.35 -3.58
N CYS A 451 11.74 21.05 -3.62
CA CYS A 451 11.63 22.34 -4.30
C CYS A 451 12.55 23.40 -3.67
N THR A 452 12.63 23.47 -2.34
CA THR A 452 13.53 24.39 -1.64
C THR A 452 14.99 24.08 -1.94
N HIS A 453 15.42 22.82 -1.91
CA HIS A 453 16.80 22.46 -2.21
C HIS A 453 17.17 22.70 -3.68
N LEU A 454 16.27 22.42 -4.63
CA LEU A 454 16.49 22.75 -6.03
C LEU A 454 16.59 24.27 -6.25
N GLY A 455 15.72 25.05 -5.61
CA GLY A 455 15.76 26.51 -5.67
C GLY A 455 17.08 27.09 -5.13
N LEU A 456 17.64 26.47 -4.08
CA LEU A 456 18.96 26.85 -3.56
C LEU A 456 20.09 26.56 -4.57
N LEU A 457 20.03 25.45 -5.31
CA LEU A 457 21.01 25.16 -6.37
C LEU A 457 20.94 26.17 -7.52
N TYR A 458 19.73 26.54 -7.96
CA TYR A 458 19.55 27.60 -8.97
C TYR A 458 20.02 28.96 -8.46
N GLN A 459 19.77 29.28 -7.19
CA GLN A 459 20.23 30.54 -6.59
C GLN A 459 21.76 30.59 -6.45
N SER A 460 22.44 29.46 -6.21
CA SER A 460 23.90 29.40 -6.08
C SER A 460 24.61 29.19 -7.43
N GLY A 461 23.93 28.64 -8.43
CA GLY A 461 24.54 28.18 -9.69
C GLY A 461 25.36 26.91 -9.52
N GLU A 462 25.07 26.10 -8.51
CA GLU A 462 25.80 24.88 -8.20
C GLU A 462 25.15 23.67 -8.88
N GLY A 463 25.86 23.02 -9.80
CA GLY A 463 25.35 21.85 -10.53
C GLY A 463 24.30 22.17 -11.61
N VAL A 464 23.73 23.37 -11.59
CA VAL A 464 22.82 23.96 -12.58
C VAL A 464 23.24 25.40 -12.89
N PRO A 465 22.92 25.96 -14.07
CA PRO A 465 23.13 27.38 -14.33
C PRO A 465 22.39 28.26 -13.30
N HIS A 466 23.04 29.34 -12.87
CA HIS A 466 22.44 30.30 -11.96
C HIS A 466 21.18 30.94 -12.57
N ASP A 467 20.04 30.84 -11.88
CA ASP A 467 18.78 31.44 -12.31
C ASP A 467 17.90 31.82 -11.11
N ASP A 468 17.86 33.12 -10.80
CA ASP A 468 17.04 33.63 -9.70
C ASP A 468 15.53 33.53 -9.97
N SER A 469 15.10 33.53 -11.23
CA SER A 469 13.68 33.47 -11.59
C SER A 469 13.15 32.05 -11.34
N GLU A 470 13.92 31.05 -11.77
CA GLU A 470 13.60 29.64 -11.50
C GLU A 470 13.68 29.34 -10.01
N ALA A 471 14.72 29.83 -9.31
CA ALA A 471 14.82 29.70 -7.86
C ALA A 471 13.59 30.28 -7.14
N THR A 472 13.13 31.46 -7.55
CA THR A 472 11.94 32.10 -6.97
C THR A 472 10.67 31.32 -7.24
N ALA A 473 10.49 30.78 -8.45
CA ALA A 473 9.36 29.93 -8.79
C ALA A 473 9.30 28.66 -7.91
N LEU A 474 10.46 28.03 -7.69
CA LEU A 474 10.60 26.85 -6.82
C LEU A 474 10.36 27.17 -5.34
N PHE A 475 10.89 28.27 -4.82
CA PHE A 475 10.62 28.69 -3.45
C PHE A 475 9.14 29.00 -3.21
N ARG A 476 8.46 29.57 -4.21
CA ARG A 476 7.00 29.76 -4.17
C ARG A 476 6.27 28.43 -4.11
N ARG A 477 6.58 27.48 -4.99
CA ARG A 477 6.02 26.11 -4.93
C ARG A 477 6.22 25.47 -3.55
N ALA A 478 7.42 25.57 -2.99
CA ALA A 478 7.73 25.04 -1.67
C ALA A 478 6.90 25.72 -0.55
N CYS A 479 6.78 27.04 -0.59
CA CYS A 479 6.03 27.81 0.39
C CYS A 479 4.52 27.54 0.32
N ASP A 480 3.97 27.43 -0.89
CA ASP A 480 2.56 27.11 -1.11
C ASP A 480 2.24 25.68 -0.64
N ALA A 481 3.21 24.76 -0.74
CA ALA A 481 3.15 23.42 -0.17
C ALA A 481 3.46 23.36 1.35
N GLY A 482 3.68 24.51 2.00
CA GLY A 482 3.83 24.63 3.46
C GLY A 482 5.27 24.55 4.00
N ASP A 483 6.30 24.47 3.15
CA ASP A 483 7.68 24.52 3.65
C ASP A 483 8.07 25.94 4.06
N LEU A 484 8.24 26.14 5.37
CA LEU A 484 8.66 27.43 5.93
C LEU A 484 10.03 27.88 5.43
N ARG A 485 10.94 26.95 5.09
CA ARG A 485 12.25 27.32 4.53
C ARG A 485 12.08 27.92 3.14
N GLY A 486 11.23 27.30 2.31
CA GLY A 486 10.77 27.83 1.04
C GLY A 486 10.14 29.22 1.20
N CYS A 487 9.24 29.40 2.17
CA CYS A 487 8.64 30.72 2.45
C CYS A 487 9.67 31.78 2.83
N ASN A 488 10.64 31.44 3.69
CA ASN A 488 11.71 32.35 4.05
C ASN A 488 12.62 32.69 2.85
N SER A 489 12.96 31.70 2.02
CA SER A 489 13.75 31.94 0.81
C SER A 489 13.00 32.81 -0.19
N LEU A 490 11.69 32.59 -0.37
CA LEU A 490 10.84 33.45 -1.19
C LEU A 490 10.77 34.88 -0.65
N GLY A 491 10.63 35.03 0.67
CA GLY A 491 10.69 36.33 1.34
C GLY A 491 11.99 37.07 1.03
N TYR A 492 13.13 36.36 1.02
CA TYR A 492 14.42 36.93 0.64
C TYR A 492 14.49 37.34 -0.84
N MET A 493 13.94 36.53 -1.75
CA MET A 493 13.89 36.89 -3.17
C MET A 493 13.06 38.15 -3.40
N LEU A 494 11.90 38.26 -2.74
CA LEU A 494 11.02 39.44 -2.81
C LEU A 494 11.62 40.68 -2.13
N GLU A 495 12.31 40.51 -1.00
CA GLU A 495 13.02 41.59 -0.31
C GLU A 495 14.09 42.21 -1.21
N ARG A 496 14.82 41.36 -1.94
CA ARG A 496 15.94 41.79 -2.79
C ARG A 496 15.56 42.09 -4.23
N GLY A 497 14.34 41.75 -4.66
CA GLY A 497 13.93 41.83 -6.06
C GLY A 497 14.73 40.90 -6.98
N ARG A 498 15.14 39.72 -6.48
CA ARG A 498 15.92 38.73 -7.23
C ARG A 498 14.99 37.78 -7.96
N GLY A 499 15.04 37.75 -9.29
CA GLY A 499 14.18 36.87 -10.10
C GLY A 499 12.67 37.18 -10.04
N VAL A 500 12.30 38.27 -9.35
CA VAL A 500 10.93 38.75 -9.17
C VAL A 500 10.96 40.25 -8.89
N VAL A 501 9.87 40.95 -9.20
CA VAL A 501 9.70 42.35 -8.80
C VAL A 501 9.76 42.44 -7.27
N GLN A 502 10.55 43.39 -6.76
CA GLN A 502 10.69 43.61 -5.33
C GLN A 502 9.31 43.89 -4.70
N ASN A 503 9.03 43.21 -3.59
CA ASN A 503 7.80 43.40 -2.84
C ASN A 503 8.08 43.21 -1.34
N LEU A 504 8.31 44.33 -0.65
CA LEU A 504 8.67 44.34 0.77
C LEU A 504 7.49 43.93 1.65
N ASP A 505 6.27 44.37 1.33
CA ASP A 505 5.06 44.01 2.11
C ASP A 505 4.86 42.50 2.13
N ARG A 506 5.00 41.85 0.95
CA ARG A 506 4.90 40.38 0.86
C ARG A 506 6.08 39.68 1.54
N ALA A 507 7.28 40.26 1.51
CA ALA A 507 8.43 39.70 2.23
C ALA A 507 8.20 39.73 3.76
N VAL A 508 7.64 40.83 4.28
CA VAL A 508 7.24 40.96 5.69
C VAL A 508 6.23 39.90 6.08
N GLU A 509 5.18 39.71 5.29
CA GLU A 509 4.17 38.66 5.53
C GLU A 509 4.80 37.26 5.63
N LEU A 510 5.66 36.92 4.67
CA LEU A 510 6.30 35.60 4.61
C LEU A 510 7.27 35.38 5.77
N TYR A 511 8.09 36.38 6.13
CA TYR A 511 8.98 36.27 7.28
C TYR A 511 8.23 36.25 8.62
N THR A 512 7.10 36.96 8.72
CA THR A 512 6.21 36.92 9.88
C THR A 512 5.65 35.52 10.06
N ARG A 513 5.05 34.95 9.01
CA ARG A 513 4.56 33.57 9.01
C ARG A 513 5.66 32.58 9.41
N ALA A 514 6.83 32.67 8.77
CA ALA A 514 7.96 31.81 9.09
C ALA A 514 8.40 31.93 10.55
N CYS A 515 8.49 33.15 11.09
CA CYS A 515 8.84 33.37 12.49
C CYS A 515 7.79 32.82 13.47
N GLU A 516 6.52 33.09 13.21
CA GLU A 516 5.40 32.67 14.06
C GLU A 516 5.24 31.16 14.12
N GLU A 517 5.38 30.49 12.97
CA GLU A 517 5.35 29.02 12.85
C GLU A 517 6.69 28.34 13.26
N GLY A 518 7.64 29.11 13.81
CA GLY A 518 8.80 28.57 14.52
C GLY A 518 10.11 28.51 13.72
N LEU A 519 10.15 28.98 12.48
CA LEU A 519 11.41 29.13 11.73
C LEU A 519 12.16 30.39 12.21
N LEU A 520 13.13 30.18 13.10
CA LEU A 520 13.92 31.25 13.73
C LEU A 520 14.68 32.16 12.74
N ARG A 521 15.05 31.63 11.57
CA ARG A 521 15.66 32.44 10.50
C ARG A 521 14.68 33.50 9.96
N GLY A 522 13.38 33.18 9.94
CA GLY A 522 12.33 34.15 9.63
C GLY A 522 12.27 35.27 10.66
N CYS A 523 12.40 34.95 11.95
CA CYS A 523 12.46 35.98 13.01
C CYS A 523 13.66 36.92 12.84
N ASN A 524 14.83 36.38 12.52
CA ASN A 524 16.01 37.18 12.22
C ASN A 524 15.77 38.11 11.01
N ASN A 525 15.23 37.59 9.91
CA ASN A 525 15.02 38.40 8.72
C ASN A 525 13.95 39.49 8.94
N LEU A 526 12.85 39.15 9.64
CA LEU A 526 11.83 40.13 10.03
C LEU A 526 12.39 41.21 10.97
N GLY A 527 13.26 40.82 11.92
CA GLY A 527 13.94 41.78 12.80
C GLY A 527 14.79 42.78 12.02
N TYR A 528 15.45 42.33 10.94
CA TYR A 528 16.21 43.19 10.07
C TYR A 528 15.34 44.17 9.26
N LEU A 529 14.15 43.74 8.81
CA LEU A 529 13.18 44.63 8.15
C LEU A 529 12.66 45.72 9.09
N HIS A 530 12.30 45.37 10.33
CA HIS A 530 11.91 46.37 11.34
C HIS A 530 13.04 47.32 11.72
N LEU A 531 14.29 46.84 11.76
CA LEU A 531 15.44 47.70 12.07
C LEU A 531 15.66 48.78 11.00
N ARG A 532 15.45 48.44 9.73
CA ARG A 532 15.64 49.35 8.59
C ARG A 532 14.38 50.14 8.20
N GLY A 533 13.20 49.67 8.59
CA GLY A 533 11.92 50.23 8.13
C GLY A 533 11.55 49.82 6.70
N ASP A 534 11.95 48.62 6.27
CA ASP A 534 11.70 48.12 4.92
C ASP A 534 10.34 47.40 4.86
N GLY A 535 9.35 47.99 4.19
CA GLY A 535 7.99 47.44 4.11
C GLY A 535 7.19 47.49 5.42
N VAL A 536 7.80 48.03 6.49
CA VAL A 536 7.19 48.24 7.81
C VAL A 536 7.70 49.53 8.42
N ALA A 537 6.98 50.06 9.41
CA ALA A 537 7.51 51.15 10.22
C ALA A 537 8.81 50.73 10.92
N GLN A 538 9.80 51.61 10.90
CA GLN A 538 11.07 51.39 11.58
C GLN A 538 10.82 51.27 13.09
N ASP A 539 11.24 50.15 13.67
CA ASP A 539 11.06 49.85 15.08
C ASP A 539 12.23 49.00 15.59
N ALA A 540 13.21 49.69 16.19
CA ALA A 540 14.39 49.04 16.75
C ALA A 540 14.07 48.19 17.99
N ALA A 541 13.05 48.54 18.78
CA ALA A 541 12.67 47.75 19.95
C ALA A 541 11.99 46.43 19.53
N ARG A 542 11.17 46.48 18.48
CA ARG A 542 10.60 45.27 17.86
C ARG A 542 11.68 44.40 17.24
N ALA A 543 12.67 44.99 16.58
CA ALA A 543 13.83 44.25 16.06
C ALA A 543 14.59 43.50 17.18
N VAL A 544 14.84 44.16 18.32
CA VAL A 544 15.44 43.53 19.51
C VAL A 544 14.63 42.31 19.96
N ALA A 545 13.30 42.44 20.09
CA ALA A 545 12.44 41.33 20.51
C ALA A 545 12.50 40.13 19.53
N LEU A 546 12.53 40.41 18.22
CA LEU A 546 12.62 39.38 17.18
C LEU A 546 13.98 38.69 17.16
N PHE A 547 15.08 39.45 17.29
CA PHE A 547 16.42 38.87 17.40
C PHE A 547 16.61 38.09 18.69
N GLN A 548 16.01 38.52 19.81
CA GLN A 548 15.99 37.76 21.06
C GLN A 548 15.29 36.42 20.88
N ARG A 549 14.08 36.40 20.29
CA ARG A 549 13.38 35.15 19.98
C ARG A 549 14.20 34.22 19.08
N ALA A 550 14.88 34.77 18.07
CA ALA A 550 15.78 33.99 17.22
C ALA A 550 16.96 33.42 18.02
N CYS A 551 17.60 34.24 18.86
CA CYS A 551 18.75 33.85 19.67
C CYS A 551 18.41 32.81 20.75
N ASP A 552 17.25 32.94 21.41
CA ASP A 552 16.76 31.97 22.40
C ASP A 552 16.56 30.59 21.77
N GLY A 553 16.15 30.56 20.50
CA GLY A 553 16.11 29.34 19.70
C GLY A 553 17.47 28.87 19.15
N ARG A 554 18.58 29.49 19.59
CA ARG A 554 19.97 29.25 19.15
C ARG A 554 20.25 29.59 17.68
N ASN A 555 19.55 30.57 17.13
CA ASN A 555 19.91 31.12 15.82
C ASN A 555 21.14 32.04 15.94
N ALA A 556 22.26 31.61 15.37
CA ALA A 556 23.54 32.30 15.47
C ALA A 556 23.51 33.75 14.96
N LEU A 557 22.85 33.98 13.81
CA LEU A 557 22.68 35.30 13.20
C LEU A 557 21.85 36.22 14.11
N GLY A 558 20.76 35.69 14.68
CA GLY A 558 19.93 36.39 15.66
C GLY A 558 20.72 36.83 16.90
N CYS A 559 21.54 35.94 17.46
CA CYS A 559 22.41 36.26 18.58
C CYS A 559 23.45 37.34 18.23
N ASN A 560 24.08 37.25 17.05
CA ASN A 560 25.03 38.26 16.60
C ASN A 560 24.36 39.63 16.39
N ASN A 561 23.17 39.65 15.78
CA ASN A 561 22.43 40.89 15.53
C ASN A 561 21.97 41.52 16.85
N LEU A 562 21.41 40.72 17.76
CA LEU A 562 21.05 41.19 19.11
C LEU A 562 22.27 41.71 19.88
N GLY A 563 23.40 41.00 19.82
CA GLY A 563 24.66 41.44 20.43
C GLY A 563 25.12 42.79 19.89
N THR A 564 24.95 43.01 18.58
CA THR A 564 25.25 44.29 17.93
C THR A 564 24.32 45.40 18.44
N MET A 565 23.02 45.12 18.60
CA MET A 565 22.05 46.09 19.15
C MET A 565 22.39 46.49 20.60
N HIS A 566 22.74 45.54 21.46
CA HIS A 566 23.21 45.83 22.82
C HIS A 566 24.55 46.57 22.85
N LEU A 567 25.47 46.28 21.93
CA LEU A 567 26.75 46.99 21.88
C LEU A 567 26.58 48.46 21.46
N GLN A 568 25.64 48.73 20.55
CA GLN A 568 25.38 50.07 20.01
C GLN A 568 24.37 50.87 20.84
N GLY A 569 23.54 50.20 21.65
CA GLY A 569 22.41 50.85 22.34
C GLY A 569 21.24 51.18 21.41
N THR A 570 21.06 50.41 20.33
CA THR A 570 19.99 50.64 19.34
C THR A 570 18.75 49.88 19.79
N GLY A 571 17.63 50.56 20.02
CA GLY A 571 16.36 49.92 20.44
C GLY A 571 16.37 49.29 21.85
N VAL A 572 17.51 49.28 22.53
CA VAL A 572 17.73 48.78 23.89
C VAL A 572 18.88 49.56 24.52
N ALA A 573 18.94 49.63 25.86
CA ALA A 573 20.08 50.24 26.55
C ALA A 573 21.40 49.55 26.17
N ALA A 574 22.45 50.36 25.97
CA ALA A 574 23.77 49.84 25.64
C ALA A 574 24.31 48.98 26.79
N ASP A 575 24.64 47.74 26.49
CA ASP A 575 25.20 46.78 27.43
C ASP A 575 26.28 45.93 26.73
N PRO A 576 27.55 46.40 26.77
CA PRO A 576 28.65 45.67 26.15
C PRO A 576 28.93 44.30 26.79
N ALA A 577 28.58 44.09 28.06
CA ALA A 577 28.77 42.80 28.73
C ALA A 577 27.74 41.79 28.23
N ARG A 578 26.47 42.20 28.11
CA ARG A 578 25.44 41.39 27.46
C ARG A 578 25.77 41.10 26.00
N ALA A 579 26.26 42.10 25.26
CA ALA A 579 26.72 41.93 23.89
C ALA A 579 27.80 40.84 23.77
N ALA A 580 28.80 40.84 24.65
CA ALA A 580 29.82 39.79 24.69
C ALA A 580 29.22 38.39 24.89
N SER A 581 28.29 38.22 25.83
CA SER A 581 27.63 36.93 26.06
C SER A 581 26.82 36.43 24.86
N LEU A 582 26.26 37.35 24.06
CA LEU A 582 25.49 37.01 22.86
C LEU A 582 26.41 36.69 21.68
N PHE A 583 27.52 37.41 21.53
CA PHE A 583 28.55 37.09 20.54
C PHE A 583 29.25 35.76 20.85
N GLU A 584 29.43 35.42 22.13
CA GLU A 584 29.92 34.10 22.55
C GLU A 584 28.97 33.00 22.12
N GLN A 585 27.66 33.13 22.39
CA GLN A 585 26.66 32.19 21.90
C GLN A 585 26.67 32.05 20.37
N ALA A 586 26.74 33.16 19.64
CA ALA A 586 26.84 33.13 18.17
C ALA A 586 28.13 32.42 17.71
N CYS A 587 29.27 32.75 18.31
CA CYS A 587 30.56 32.14 17.99
C CYS A 587 30.57 30.63 18.27
N ASP A 588 29.97 30.20 19.39
CA ASP A 588 29.90 28.80 19.78
C ASP A 588 29.05 27.96 18.84
N THR A 589 28.04 28.57 18.21
CA THR A 589 27.28 27.97 17.10
C THR A 589 27.97 28.08 15.73
N GLY A 590 29.20 28.60 15.67
CA GLY A 590 30.02 28.66 14.46
C GLY A 590 29.84 29.91 13.61
N GLU A 591 29.09 30.93 14.06
CA GLU A 591 28.94 32.19 13.31
C GLU A 591 30.23 33.01 13.40
N ALA A 592 30.90 33.12 12.26
CA ALA A 592 32.21 33.76 12.14
C ALA A 592 32.20 35.23 12.58
N ARG A 593 31.13 35.98 12.25
CA ARG A 593 30.96 37.37 12.71
C ARG A 593 30.77 37.48 14.22
N GLY A 594 30.11 36.51 14.85
CA GLY A 594 30.00 36.44 16.31
C GLY A 594 31.38 36.31 16.96
N CYS A 595 32.22 35.39 16.46
CA CYS A 595 33.58 35.22 16.94
C CYS A 595 34.42 36.50 16.76
N TYR A 596 34.33 37.13 15.58
CA TYR A 596 35.03 38.38 15.29
C TYR A 596 34.61 39.52 16.23
N ASN A 597 33.31 39.70 16.44
CA ASN A 597 32.80 40.74 17.32
C ASN A 597 33.21 40.51 18.78
N LEU A 598 33.18 39.26 19.25
CA LEU A 598 33.68 38.90 20.58
C LEU A 598 35.20 39.18 20.71
N ALA A 599 35.97 38.87 19.68
CA ALA A 599 37.41 39.15 19.64
C ALA A 599 37.70 40.66 19.80
N LEU A 600 36.92 41.52 19.13
CA LEU A 600 37.04 42.97 19.27
C LEU A 600 36.75 43.45 20.70
N LEU A 601 35.78 42.84 21.39
CA LEU A 601 35.47 43.19 22.79
C LEU A 601 36.60 42.78 23.74
N HIS A 602 37.16 41.57 23.60
CA HIS A 602 38.33 41.16 24.39
C HIS A 602 39.58 41.97 24.07
N GLY A 603 39.80 42.37 22.82
CA GLY A 603 40.96 43.19 22.43
C GLY A 603 40.88 44.61 23.01
N SER A 604 39.68 45.19 23.07
CA SER A 604 39.44 46.55 23.58
C SER A 604 39.19 46.61 25.09
N GLY A 605 38.76 45.51 25.72
CA GLY A 605 38.31 45.50 27.12
C GLY A 605 36.92 46.12 27.32
N ARG A 606 36.12 46.24 26.26
CA ARG A 606 34.77 46.84 26.32
C ARG A 606 33.74 45.77 26.71
N GLY A 607 33.20 45.85 27.92
CA GLY A 607 32.18 44.91 28.42
C GLY A 607 32.73 43.59 28.96
N VAL A 608 34.01 43.32 28.74
CA VAL A 608 34.75 42.15 29.25
C VAL A 608 36.17 42.58 29.63
N SER A 609 36.84 41.78 30.46
CA SER A 609 38.27 41.99 30.73
C SER A 609 39.08 41.91 29.44
N ARG A 610 40.03 42.86 29.30
CA ARG A 610 40.93 42.90 28.16
C ARG A 610 41.82 41.65 28.16
N ASP A 611 41.79 40.91 27.06
CA ASP A 611 42.52 39.66 26.89
C ASP A 611 42.96 39.51 25.42
N ALA A 612 44.22 39.83 25.15
CA ALA A 612 44.78 39.79 23.79
C ALA A 612 44.92 38.36 23.26
N SER A 613 45.21 37.40 24.14
CA SER A 613 45.37 35.98 23.76
C SER A 613 44.03 35.39 23.35
N ARG A 614 42.97 35.65 24.14
CA ARG A 614 41.61 35.22 23.79
C ARG A 614 41.09 35.91 22.54
N ALA A 615 41.36 37.21 22.38
CA ALA A 615 41.00 37.93 21.17
C ALA A 615 41.64 37.32 19.91
N SER A 616 42.96 37.03 19.95
CA SER A 616 43.67 36.40 18.83
C SER A 616 43.10 35.01 18.50
N ALA A 617 42.84 34.18 19.51
CA ALA A 617 42.23 32.86 19.30
C ALA A 617 40.84 32.96 18.62
N LEU A 618 40.02 33.94 19.00
CA LEU A 618 38.72 34.18 18.40
C LEU A 618 38.80 34.73 16.97
N PHE A 619 39.80 35.57 16.66
CA PHE A 619 40.05 36.00 15.27
C PHE A 619 40.45 34.83 14.39
N VAL A 620 41.34 33.95 14.86
CA VAL A 620 41.71 32.72 14.15
C VAL A 620 40.47 31.85 13.89
N ARG A 621 39.62 31.66 14.91
CA ARG A 621 38.37 30.90 14.77
C ARG A 621 37.42 31.53 13.74
N ALA A 622 37.25 32.85 13.76
CA ALA A 622 36.45 33.57 12.77
C ALA A 622 37.01 33.44 11.35
N CYS A 623 38.33 33.50 11.20
CA CYS A 623 39.01 33.30 9.92
C CYS A 623 38.82 31.87 9.37
N GLN A 624 39.02 30.85 10.22
CA GLN A 624 38.79 29.46 9.87
C GLN A 624 37.33 29.19 9.47
N ALA A 625 36.40 29.95 10.04
CA ALA A 625 34.98 29.94 9.67
C ALA A 625 34.66 30.82 8.43
N GLY A 626 35.67 31.34 7.73
CA GLY A 626 35.54 32.02 6.44
C GLY A 626 35.31 33.54 6.50
N TYR A 627 35.47 34.18 7.67
CA TYR A 627 35.35 35.64 7.77
C TYR A 627 36.69 36.33 7.51
N GLU A 628 36.95 36.68 6.25
CA GLU A 628 38.21 37.29 5.79
C GLU A 628 38.70 38.48 6.64
N PRO A 629 37.85 39.41 7.13
CA PRO A 629 38.32 40.52 7.97
C PRO A 629 39.02 40.09 9.28
N ALA A 630 38.86 38.83 9.69
CA ALA A 630 39.54 38.25 10.84
C ALA A 630 40.92 37.65 10.51
N CYS A 631 41.21 37.30 9.26
CA CYS A 631 42.37 36.49 8.88
C CYS A 631 43.73 37.22 8.97
N GLY A 632 43.72 38.55 9.05
CA GLY A 632 44.92 39.38 9.20
C GLY A 632 45.09 40.03 10.58
N ARG A 633 44.31 39.57 11.58
CA ARG A 633 44.29 40.09 12.96
C ARG A 633 44.94 39.07 13.89
#